data_AF-F2G2W7-F1
#
_entry.id   AF-F2G2W7-F1
#
_cell.length_a   1.000
_cell.length_b   1.000
_cell.length_c   1.000
_cell.angle_alpha   90.00
_cell.angle_beta   90.00
_cell.angle_gamma   90.00
#
_symmetry.space_group_name_H-M   'P 1'
#
loop_
_entity.id
_entity.type
_entity.pdbx_description
1 polymer ?
#
loop_
_entity_poly.entity_id
_entity_poly.type
_entity_poly.pdbx_seq_one_letter_code
_entity_poly.pdbx_strand_id
1 'polypeptide(L)'
;MQSETVDEAIYVQQAELLVDLLSTFKPFFIKGISEYALIELLKKAPYQFFDEDALRDPLILFKTHFVLFHALYQLKRDWRERNEGELDIHALNISLKPIDKSDAEQNDGAKLRGKVITEPDKLAEYYLDWSNFEKTDRDSVETLLNGFWQRMAGLRTANYQQSDIDNAHDLLGVNEADGVSRMSLKRAYKKTLQRVHPDKGGNGQQAQKVIQAYQMLCAYYSLNSAK
;
A
#
# COMPACT_ATOMS: atom_id res chain seq x y z
N MET A 1 23.64 -11.92 -5.13
CA MET A 1 23.83 -11.69 -3.68
C MET A 1 23.70 -10.23 -3.23
N GLN A 2 24.40 -9.24 -3.80
CA GLN A 2 24.11 -7.82 -3.46
C GLN A 2 22.88 -7.24 -4.20
N SER A 3 22.52 -7.77 -5.38
CA SER A 3 21.34 -7.35 -6.14
C SER A 3 20.02 -7.78 -5.48
N GLU A 4 19.91 -9.05 -5.09
CA GLU A 4 18.70 -9.64 -4.49
C GLU A 4 18.24 -8.90 -3.23
N THR A 5 19.17 -8.48 -2.37
CA THR A 5 18.87 -7.77 -1.13
C THR A 5 18.35 -6.34 -1.34
N VAL A 6 18.71 -5.71 -2.47
CA VAL A 6 18.27 -4.34 -2.78
C VAL A 6 16.87 -4.37 -3.39
N ASP A 7 16.59 -5.35 -4.24
CA ASP A 7 15.29 -5.52 -4.88
C ASP A 7 14.20 -5.87 -3.84
N GLU A 8 14.48 -6.78 -2.90
CA GLU A 8 13.56 -7.12 -1.81
C GLU A 8 13.19 -5.90 -0.95
N ALA A 9 14.16 -5.05 -0.62
CA ALA A 9 13.94 -3.84 0.16
C ALA A 9 13.05 -2.81 -0.57
N ILE A 10 13.13 -2.74 -1.91
CA ILE A 10 12.28 -1.89 -2.73
C ILE A 10 10.84 -2.41 -2.71
N TYR A 11 10.63 -3.72 -2.85
CA TYR A 11 9.30 -4.32 -2.90
C TYR A 11 8.52 -4.11 -1.60
N VAL A 12 9.20 -4.35 -0.47
CA VAL A 12 8.63 -4.13 0.87
C VAL A 12 8.25 -2.67 1.05
N GLN A 13 9.11 -1.73 0.63
CA GLN A 13 8.81 -0.31 0.70
C GLN A 13 7.59 0.08 -0.15
N GLN A 14 7.45 -0.48 -1.36
CA GLN A 14 6.29 -0.20 -2.21
C GLN A 14 5.00 -0.77 -1.63
N ALA A 15 5.04 -1.98 -1.09
CA ALA A 15 3.91 -2.58 -0.40
C ALA A 15 3.47 -1.73 0.80
N GLU A 16 4.42 -1.26 1.62
CA GLU A 16 4.12 -0.34 2.73
C GLU A 16 3.45 0.96 2.25
N LEU A 17 3.92 1.54 1.14
CA LEU A 17 3.31 2.75 0.56
C LEU A 17 1.90 2.50 0.06
N LEU A 18 1.64 1.33 -0.52
CA LEU A 18 0.30 0.95 -0.93
C LEU A 18 -0.62 0.83 0.29
N VAL A 19 -0.15 0.22 1.39
CA VAL A 19 -0.93 0.15 2.64
C VAL A 19 -1.27 1.55 3.15
N ASP A 20 -0.30 2.45 3.22
CA ASP A 20 -0.49 3.83 3.64
C ASP A 20 -1.46 4.59 2.73
N LEU A 21 -1.41 4.34 1.42
CA LEU A 21 -2.34 4.95 0.47
C LEU A 21 -3.76 4.41 0.69
N LEU A 22 -3.92 3.09 0.73
CA LEU A 22 -5.21 2.45 0.93
C LEU A 22 -5.82 2.81 2.29
N SER A 23 -5.03 3.06 3.34
CA SER A 23 -5.58 3.51 4.62
C SER A 23 -6.35 4.83 4.50
N THR A 24 -5.98 5.68 3.53
CA THR A 24 -6.70 6.93 3.23
C THR A 24 -8.01 6.72 2.45
N PHE A 25 -8.24 5.52 1.91
CA PHE A 25 -9.41 5.17 1.10
C PHE A 25 -10.57 4.62 1.95
N LYS A 26 -10.49 4.74 3.28
CA LYS A 26 -11.53 4.30 4.22
C LYS A 26 -12.97 4.62 3.79
N PRO A 27 -13.32 5.81 3.27
CA PRO A 27 -14.68 6.10 2.79
C PRO A 27 -15.15 5.22 1.62
N PHE A 28 -14.24 4.78 0.75
CA PHE A 28 -14.56 3.85 -0.34
C PHE A 28 -14.86 2.45 0.21
N PHE A 29 -14.08 2.00 1.19
CA PHE A 29 -14.32 0.69 1.83
C PHE A 29 -15.59 0.67 2.67
N ILE A 30 -15.97 1.77 3.32
CA ILE A 30 -17.26 1.85 4.02
C ILE A 30 -18.43 1.65 3.05
N LYS A 31 -18.32 2.16 1.81
CA LYS A 31 -19.34 1.98 0.77
C LYS A 31 -19.28 0.62 0.07
N GLY A 32 -18.13 -0.04 0.11
CA GLY A 32 -17.82 -1.19 -0.73
C GLY A 32 -17.24 -0.77 -2.07
N ILE A 33 -16.14 -1.41 -2.48
CA ILE A 33 -15.50 -1.18 -3.78
C ILE A 33 -15.00 -2.51 -4.36
N SER A 34 -15.19 -2.74 -5.66
CA SER A 34 -14.62 -3.92 -6.31
C SER A 34 -13.11 -3.77 -6.51
N GLU A 35 -12.40 -4.89 -6.59
CA GLU A 35 -10.98 -4.92 -6.95
C GLU A 35 -10.71 -4.12 -8.23
N TYR A 36 -11.49 -4.37 -9.29
CA TYR A 36 -11.35 -3.68 -10.56
C TYR A 36 -11.49 -2.16 -10.40
N ALA A 37 -12.50 -1.68 -9.66
CA ALA A 37 -12.70 -0.26 -9.42
C ALA A 37 -11.55 0.34 -8.60
N LEU A 38 -11.02 -0.41 -7.62
CA LEU A 38 -9.89 0.02 -6.82
C LEU A 38 -8.60 0.11 -7.65
N ILE A 39 -8.33 -0.87 -8.51
CA ILE A 39 -7.19 -0.83 -9.43
C ILE A 39 -7.34 0.34 -10.42
N GLU A 40 -8.52 0.57 -10.98
CA GLU A 40 -8.79 1.71 -11.88
C GLU A 40 -8.58 3.06 -11.21
N LEU A 41 -8.89 3.20 -9.91
CA LEU A 41 -8.56 4.41 -9.15
C LEU A 41 -7.04 4.55 -9.01
N LEU A 42 -6.35 3.48 -8.65
CA LEU A 42 -4.91 3.48 -8.42
C LEU A 42 -4.10 3.70 -9.72
N LYS A 43 -4.67 3.41 -10.90
CA LYS A 43 -4.07 3.73 -12.21
C LYS A 43 -4.15 5.21 -12.58
N LYS A 44 -5.21 5.89 -12.17
CA LYS A 44 -5.48 7.27 -12.60
C LYS A 44 -4.71 8.28 -11.78
N ALA A 45 -4.44 9.44 -12.38
CA ALA A 45 -4.06 10.62 -11.62
C ALA A 45 -5.14 10.93 -10.58
N PRO A 46 -4.77 11.34 -9.37
CA PRO A 46 -3.40 11.67 -8.93
C PRO A 46 -2.55 10.47 -8.41
N TYR A 47 -3.07 9.25 -8.33
CA TYR A 47 -2.39 8.13 -7.64
C TYR A 47 -1.31 7.49 -8.50
N GLN A 48 -1.65 7.09 -9.74
CA GLN A 48 -0.73 6.48 -10.71
C GLN A 48 0.21 5.41 -10.10
N PHE A 49 -0.29 4.67 -9.12
CA PHE A 49 0.45 3.66 -8.38
C PHE A 49 0.59 2.37 -9.21
N PHE A 50 -0.42 2.08 -10.03
CA PHE A 50 -0.36 1.02 -11.03
C PHE A 50 -0.25 1.60 -12.43
N ASP A 51 0.43 0.88 -13.31
CA ASP A 51 0.54 1.25 -14.72
C ASP A 51 -0.79 1.04 -15.47
N GLU A 52 -0.99 1.72 -16.61
CA GLU A 52 -2.16 1.51 -17.46
C GLU A 52 -2.29 0.05 -17.92
N ASP A 53 -1.15 -0.62 -18.08
CA ASP A 53 -1.04 -2.01 -18.50
C ASP A 53 -1.26 -3.03 -17.36
N ALA A 54 -1.54 -2.58 -16.13
CA ALA A 54 -1.69 -3.44 -14.94
C ALA A 54 -2.72 -4.59 -15.07
N LEU A 55 -3.64 -4.47 -16.03
CA LEU A 55 -4.72 -5.44 -16.29
C LEU A 55 -4.63 -6.14 -17.65
N ARG A 56 -3.56 -5.93 -18.44
CA ARG A 56 -3.50 -6.37 -19.85
C ARG A 56 -2.88 -7.75 -20.04
N ASP A 57 -1.93 -8.12 -19.20
CA ASP A 57 -1.20 -9.38 -19.28
C ASP A 57 -1.52 -10.26 -18.06
N PRO A 58 -1.74 -11.59 -18.21
CA PRO A 58 -2.09 -12.47 -17.10
C PRO A 58 -1.10 -12.43 -15.94
N LEU A 59 0.20 -12.28 -16.22
CA LEU A 59 1.22 -12.22 -15.19
C LEU A 59 1.22 -10.89 -14.47
N ILE A 60 1.06 -9.78 -15.20
CA ILE A 60 0.93 -8.45 -14.60
C ILE A 60 -0.36 -8.35 -13.77
N LEU A 61 -1.45 -8.95 -14.24
CA LEU A 61 -2.72 -9.03 -13.52
C LEU A 61 -2.55 -9.79 -12.21
N PHE A 62 -1.94 -10.99 -12.26
CA PHE A 62 -1.64 -11.77 -11.05
C PHE A 62 -0.79 -10.96 -10.06
N LYS A 63 0.23 -10.24 -10.54
CA LYS A 63 1.11 -9.43 -9.68
C LYS A 63 0.38 -8.27 -9.05
N THR A 64 -0.42 -7.54 -9.84
CA THR A 64 -1.24 -6.43 -9.36
C THR A 64 -2.23 -6.92 -8.31
N HIS A 65 -2.90 -8.05 -8.58
CA HIS A 65 -3.80 -8.71 -7.63
C HIS A 65 -3.08 -9.07 -6.34
N PHE A 66 -1.94 -9.76 -6.42
CA PHE A 66 -1.20 -10.21 -5.24
C PHE A 66 -0.78 -9.03 -4.36
N VAL A 67 -0.18 -7.99 -4.94
CA VAL A 67 0.31 -6.83 -4.18
C VAL A 67 -0.84 -6.05 -3.55
N LEU A 68 -1.94 -5.89 -4.30
CA LEU A 68 -3.14 -5.26 -3.76
C LEU A 68 -3.72 -6.04 -2.58
N PHE A 69 -3.85 -7.36 -2.73
CA PHE A 69 -4.41 -8.22 -1.68
C PHE A 69 -3.48 -8.29 -0.48
N HIS A 70 -2.16 -8.37 -0.68
CA HIS A 70 -1.16 -8.24 0.38
C HIS A 70 -1.41 -6.97 1.21
N ALA A 71 -1.53 -5.82 0.54
CA ALA A 71 -1.78 -4.54 1.21
C ALA A 71 -3.14 -4.52 1.94
N LEU A 72 -4.20 -5.07 1.35
CA LEU A 72 -5.52 -5.17 1.97
C LEU A 72 -5.51 -6.07 3.22
N TYR A 73 -4.79 -7.20 3.19
CA TYR A 73 -4.67 -8.09 4.35
C TYR A 73 -3.81 -7.49 5.47
N GLN A 74 -2.79 -6.69 5.15
CA GLN A 74 -2.10 -5.88 6.15
C GLN A 74 -3.05 -4.86 6.78
N LEU A 75 -3.80 -4.13 5.96
CA LEU A 75 -4.76 -3.13 6.43
C LEU A 75 -5.89 -3.74 7.28
N LYS A 76 -6.35 -4.95 6.94
CA LYS A 76 -7.31 -5.74 7.73
C LYS A 76 -6.78 -6.00 9.14
N ARG A 77 -5.50 -6.43 9.26
CA ARG A 77 -4.87 -6.65 10.58
C ARG A 77 -4.79 -5.34 11.35
N ASP A 78 -4.30 -4.28 10.72
CA ASP A 78 -4.13 -2.99 11.38
C ASP A 78 -5.45 -2.38 11.86
N TRP A 79 -6.53 -2.46 11.08
CA TRP A 79 -7.83 -1.94 11.46
C TRP A 79 -8.52 -2.77 12.53
N ARG A 80 -8.33 -4.10 12.52
CA ARG A 80 -8.76 -4.96 13.63
C ARG A 80 -8.04 -4.60 14.93
N GLU A 81 -6.72 -4.46 14.89
CA GLU A 81 -5.89 -4.11 16.07
C GLU A 81 -6.25 -2.73 16.64
N ARG A 82 -6.59 -1.78 15.76
CA ARG A 82 -7.05 -0.43 16.14
C ARG A 82 -8.53 -0.35 16.48
N ASN A 83 -9.26 -1.46 16.42
CA ASN A 83 -10.70 -1.53 16.65
C ASN A 83 -11.50 -0.53 15.77
N GLU A 84 -11.04 -0.33 14.54
CA GLU A 84 -11.65 0.59 13.57
C GLU A 84 -12.74 -0.07 12.72
N GLY A 85 -12.69 -1.39 12.57
CA GLY A 85 -13.62 -2.15 11.75
C GLY A 85 -13.07 -3.51 11.34
N GLU A 86 -13.93 -4.32 10.72
CA GLU A 86 -13.61 -5.58 10.09
C GLU A 86 -13.58 -5.42 8.57
N LEU A 87 -12.42 -5.62 7.93
CA LEU A 87 -12.29 -5.50 6.47
C LEU A 87 -12.59 -6.85 5.80
N ASP A 88 -13.72 -6.92 5.12
CA ASP A 88 -14.08 -8.05 4.26
C ASP A 88 -13.46 -7.86 2.88
N ILE A 89 -12.67 -8.85 2.45
CA ILE A 89 -11.89 -8.80 1.21
C ILE A 89 -12.46 -9.83 0.24
N HIS A 90 -13.28 -9.36 -0.71
CA HIS A 90 -13.72 -10.13 -1.86
C HIS A 90 -13.47 -9.33 -3.14
N ALA A 91 -13.00 -9.98 -4.21
CA ALA A 91 -12.67 -9.32 -5.48
C ALA A 91 -13.84 -8.47 -6.05
N LEU A 92 -15.08 -8.90 -5.84
CA LEU A 92 -16.27 -8.17 -6.29
C LEU A 92 -16.70 -7.06 -5.33
N ASN A 93 -16.33 -7.15 -4.06
CA ASN A 93 -16.69 -6.18 -3.03
C ASN A 93 -15.74 -6.26 -1.83
N ILE A 94 -14.88 -5.26 -1.71
CA ILE A 94 -14.01 -5.01 -0.57
C ILE A 94 -14.71 -3.98 0.30
N SER A 95 -15.08 -4.35 1.52
CA SER A 95 -15.89 -3.50 2.39
C SER A 95 -15.44 -3.52 3.84
N LEU A 96 -15.41 -2.35 4.47
CA LEU A 96 -15.13 -2.18 5.90
C LEU A 96 -16.44 -2.17 6.68
N LYS A 97 -16.63 -3.17 7.54
CA LYS A 97 -17.78 -3.26 8.44
C LYS A 97 -17.44 -2.70 9.83
N PRO A 98 -18.37 -2.00 10.50
CA PRO A 98 -18.17 -1.63 11.90
C PRO A 98 -18.09 -2.88 12.79
N ILE A 99 -17.34 -2.79 13.88
CA ILE A 99 -17.33 -3.83 14.91
C ILE A 99 -18.59 -3.63 15.75
N ASP A 100 -19.61 -4.46 15.51
CA ASP A 100 -20.83 -4.46 16.32
C ASP A 100 -20.51 -4.98 17.72
N LYS A 101 -20.43 -4.07 18.70
CA LYS A 101 -20.20 -4.39 20.11
C LYS A 101 -21.42 -5.05 20.80
N SER A 102 -22.55 -5.17 20.10
CA SER A 102 -23.80 -5.72 20.65
C SER A 102 -23.80 -7.24 20.80
N ASP A 103 -22.90 -7.96 20.13
CA ASP A 103 -22.84 -9.43 20.22
C ASP A 103 -22.09 -9.95 21.46
N ALA A 104 -21.48 -9.05 22.25
CA ALA A 104 -20.71 -9.41 23.44
C ALA A 104 -21.55 -9.51 24.73
N GLU A 105 -22.75 -8.92 24.78
CA GLU A 105 -23.53 -8.80 26.03
C GLU A 105 -24.90 -9.51 26.01
N GLN A 106 -25.30 -10.14 24.90
CA GLN A 106 -26.59 -10.83 24.80
C GLN A 106 -26.47 -12.14 24.02
N ASN A 107 -25.92 -13.20 24.62
CA ASN A 107 -26.19 -14.56 24.14
C ASN A 107 -25.86 -15.60 25.22
N ASP A 108 -26.64 -15.57 26.30
CA ASP A 108 -26.98 -16.81 27.01
C ASP A 108 -28.05 -17.51 26.15
N GLY A 109 -27.70 -18.65 25.56
CA GLY A 109 -28.68 -19.56 24.94
C GLY A 109 -29.04 -19.32 23.45
N ALA A 110 -28.28 -19.99 22.58
CA ALA A 110 -28.75 -20.66 21.37
C ALA A 110 -29.34 -19.85 20.19
N LYS A 111 -28.71 -20.10 19.02
CA LYS A 111 -29.19 -19.92 17.64
C LYS A 111 -29.19 -18.49 17.10
N LEU A 112 -28.03 -18.08 16.61
CA LEU A 112 -27.73 -17.82 15.19
C LEU A 112 -26.25 -17.40 15.08
N ARG A 113 -25.34 -18.30 15.48
CA ARG A 113 -23.93 -18.19 15.07
C ARG A 113 -23.85 -18.46 13.57
N GLY A 114 -24.08 -17.42 12.77
CA GLY A 114 -23.56 -17.35 11.41
C GLY A 114 -22.04 -17.34 11.51
N LYS A 115 -21.47 -18.54 11.63
CA LYS A 115 -20.07 -18.95 11.45
C LYS A 115 -19.06 -17.79 11.21
N VAL A 116 -18.76 -16.99 12.24
CA VAL A 116 -17.45 -16.34 12.38
C VAL A 116 -16.63 -17.21 13.32
N ILE A 117 -16.51 -18.48 12.94
CA ILE A 117 -15.39 -19.30 13.39
C ILE A 117 -14.32 -18.96 12.39
N THR A 118 -13.33 -18.22 12.87
CA THR A 118 -11.99 -18.06 12.29
C THR A 118 -11.50 -19.41 11.81
N GLU A 119 -11.84 -19.78 10.57
CA GLU A 119 -10.91 -20.61 9.82
C GLU A 119 -9.60 -19.81 9.83
N PRO A 120 -8.44 -20.43 10.13
CA PRO A 120 -7.17 -19.76 9.88
C PRO A 120 -7.29 -19.16 8.49
N ASP A 121 -7.12 -17.84 8.41
CA ASP A 121 -7.42 -17.07 7.20
C ASP A 121 -6.34 -17.49 6.19
N LYS A 122 -6.54 -18.64 5.53
CA LYS A 122 -5.57 -19.28 4.63
C LYS A 122 -5.19 -18.34 3.51
N LEU A 123 -6.12 -17.44 3.16
CA LEU A 123 -5.87 -16.36 2.23
C LEU A 123 -4.96 -15.29 2.84
N ALA A 124 -5.17 -14.88 4.09
CA ALA A 124 -4.20 -14.01 4.78
C ALA A 124 -2.82 -14.67 4.89
N GLU A 125 -2.73 -15.96 5.26
CA GLU A 125 -1.46 -16.72 5.28
C GLU A 125 -0.80 -16.71 3.90
N TYR A 126 -1.59 -16.89 2.84
CA TYR A 126 -1.10 -16.88 1.46
C TYR A 126 -0.59 -15.50 1.02
N TYR A 127 -1.41 -14.45 1.17
CA TYR A 127 -1.10 -13.12 0.67
C TYR A 127 -0.06 -12.39 1.52
N LEU A 128 0.07 -12.70 2.81
CA LEU A 128 1.09 -12.08 3.67
C LEU A 128 2.47 -12.73 3.52
N ASP A 129 2.57 -13.88 2.85
CA ASP A 129 3.83 -14.57 2.57
C ASP A 129 4.32 -14.28 1.14
N TRP A 130 5.35 -13.43 1.02
CA TRP A 130 6.00 -13.08 -0.24
C TRP A 130 6.59 -14.27 -0.99
N SER A 131 6.88 -15.40 -0.32
CA SER A 131 7.37 -16.58 -1.02
C SER A 131 6.31 -17.16 -1.98
N ASN A 132 5.02 -16.91 -1.75
CA ASN A 132 3.95 -17.34 -2.65
C ASN A 132 3.87 -16.51 -3.95
N PHE A 133 4.29 -15.25 -3.86
CA PHE A 133 4.45 -14.37 -5.02
C PHE A 133 5.57 -14.89 -5.93
N GLU A 134 6.72 -15.24 -5.35
CA GLU A 134 7.89 -15.72 -6.08
C GLU A 134 7.72 -17.15 -6.63
N LYS A 135 7.05 -18.04 -5.88
CA LYS A 135 6.82 -19.44 -6.30
C LYS A 135 5.94 -19.56 -7.54
N THR A 136 4.95 -18.68 -7.68
CA THR A 136 4.03 -18.68 -8.84
C THR A 136 4.72 -18.20 -10.12
N ASP A 137 5.93 -17.64 -10.00
CA ASP A 137 6.63 -16.92 -11.08
C ASP A 137 8.08 -17.41 -11.32
N ARG A 138 8.46 -18.52 -10.64
CA ARG A 138 9.85 -18.99 -10.53
C ARG A 138 10.47 -19.40 -11.87
N ASP A 139 9.65 -19.76 -12.85
CA ASP A 139 10.09 -20.16 -14.20
C ASP A 139 10.15 -18.99 -15.20
N SER A 140 9.63 -17.80 -14.87
CA SER A 140 9.48 -16.74 -15.87
C SER A 140 10.12 -15.40 -15.51
N VAL A 141 10.43 -15.07 -14.25
CA VAL A 141 10.70 -13.65 -14.00
C VAL A 141 11.55 -13.28 -12.78
N GLU A 142 12.78 -12.82 -13.04
CA GLU A 142 13.45 -11.80 -12.22
C GLU A 142 13.33 -10.42 -12.89
N THR A 143 13.55 -10.36 -14.22
CA THR A 143 13.55 -9.11 -15.01
C THR A 143 12.19 -8.41 -15.08
N LEU A 144 11.07 -9.14 -15.30
CA LEU A 144 9.73 -8.53 -15.29
C LEU A 144 9.24 -8.19 -13.87
N LEU A 145 9.82 -8.76 -12.80
CA LEU A 145 9.50 -8.41 -11.41
C LEU A 145 10.18 -7.09 -11.09
N ASN A 146 11.49 -7.01 -11.37
CA ASN A 146 12.22 -5.75 -11.32
C ASN A 146 11.56 -4.66 -12.18
N GLY A 147 11.17 -4.98 -13.41
CA GLY A 147 10.45 -4.05 -14.28
C GLY A 147 9.07 -3.64 -13.73
N PHE A 148 8.31 -4.57 -13.15
CA PHE A 148 7.01 -4.30 -12.53
C PHE A 148 7.13 -3.36 -11.32
N TRP A 149 8.07 -3.64 -10.43
CA TRP A 149 8.31 -2.81 -9.25
C TRP A 149 8.95 -1.48 -9.58
N GLN A 150 9.82 -1.39 -10.58
CA GLN A 150 10.30 -0.11 -11.09
C GLN A 150 9.14 0.74 -11.63
N ARG A 151 8.21 0.13 -12.38
CA ARG A 151 7.00 0.83 -12.86
C ARG A 151 6.11 1.27 -11.69
N MET A 152 5.90 0.42 -10.69
CA MET A 152 5.13 0.74 -9.48
C MET A 152 5.79 1.80 -8.60
N ALA A 153 7.13 1.77 -8.49
CA ALA A 153 7.92 2.69 -7.69
C ALA A 153 7.93 4.12 -8.24
N GLY A 154 7.23 4.38 -9.35
CA GLY A 154 7.28 5.68 -10.00
C GLY A 154 8.66 5.98 -10.57
N LEU A 155 9.53 4.98 -10.77
CA LEU A 155 10.73 5.09 -11.62
C LEU A 155 10.35 5.21 -13.11
N ARG A 156 9.18 5.77 -13.42
CA ARG A 156 9.09 6.63 -14.59
C ARG A 156 10.16 7.68 -14.34
N THR A 157 11.08 7.84 -15.28
CA THR A 157 12.09 8.88 -15.32
C THR A 157 11.38 10.24 -15.41
N ALA A 158 10.66 10.62 -14.36
CA ALA A 158 10.15 11.95 -14.17
C ALA A 158 11.40 12.76 -13.90
N ASN A 159 11.79 13.58 -14.87
CA ASN A 159 12.72 14.67 -14.64
C ASN A 159 12.03 15.61 -13.64
N TYR A 160 12.10 15.28 -12.35
CA TYR A 160 11.66 16.17 -11.29
C TYR A 160 12.51 17.42 -11.40
N GLN A 161 11.86 18.59 -11.46
CA GLN A 161 12.61 19.83 -11.40
C GLN A 161 13.16 19.99 -9.98
N GLN A 162 14.24 20.73 -9.84
CA GLN A 162 14.81 21.03 -8.52
C GLN A 162 13.73 21.63 -7.59
N SER A 163 12.84 22.46 -8.12
CA SER A 163 11.70 23.01 -7.39
C SER A 163 10.74 21.96 -6.82
N ASP A 164 10.56 20.82 -7.49
CA ASP A 164 9.71 19.73 -7.00
C ASP A 164 10.37 19.01 -5.82
N ILE A 165 11.69 18.82 -5.90
CA ILE A 165 12.52 18.24 -4.83
C ILE A 165 12.50 19.16 -3.60
N ASP A 166 12.71 20.46 -3.79
CA ASP A 166 12.69 21.45 -2.72
C ASP A 166 11.31 21.50 -2.03
N ASN A 167 10.23 21.51 -2.82
CA ASN A 167 8.86 21.45 -2.28
C ASN A 167 8.59 20.15 -1.50
N ALA A 168 9.15 19.02 -1.93
CA ALA A 168 9.03 17.74 -1.23
C ALA A 168 9.79 17.77 0.11
N HIS A 169 10.98 18.38 0.13
CA HIS A 169 11.75 18.63 1.36
C HIS A 169 10.98 19.48 2.36
N ASP A 170 10.42 20.59 1.90
CA ASP A 170 9.61 21.49 2.72
C ASP A 170 8.35 20.80 3.27
N LEU A 171 7.66 20.03 2.42
CA LEU A 171 6.44 19.33 2.82
C LEU A 171 6.71 18.29 3.91
N LEU A 172 7.83 17.55 3.82
CA LEU A 172 8.20 16.58 4.84
C LEU A 172 8.96 17.19 6.02
N GLY A 173 9.41 18.44 5.91
CA GLY A 173 10.23 19.12 6.91
C GLY A 173 11.61 18.48 7.07
N VAL A 174 12.22 18.07 5.95
CA VAL A 174 13.54 17.43 5.91
C VAL A 174 14.49 18.34 5.14
N ASN A 175 15.64 18.67 5.70
CA ASN A 175 16.64 19.50 5.03
C ASN A 175 17.75 18.62 4.43
N GLU A 176 18.07 18.84 3.15
CA GLU A 176 19.14 18.13 2.45
C GLU A 176 20.52 18.35 3.13
N ALA A 177 20.77 19.55 3.65
CA ALA A 177 22.04 19.92 4.30
C ALA A 177 22.33 19.12 5.58
N ASP A 178 21.32 18.55 6.23
CA ASP A 178 21.46 17.80 7.49
C ASP A 178 21.92 16.35 7.28
N GLY A 179 22.12 15.92 6.03
CA GLY A 179 22.45 14.54 5.69
C GLY A 179 21.24 13.63 5.83
N VAL A 180 20.44 13.53 4.77
CA VAL A 180 19.19 12.76 4.79
C VAL A 180 19.45 11.27 4.65
N SER A 181 19.23 10.54 5.74
CA SER A 181 19.20 9.08 5.72
C SER A 181 17.81 8.55 5.31
N ARG A 182 17.76 7.33 4.79
CA ARG A 182 16.48 6.63 4.54
C ARG A 182 15.59 6.55 5.79
N MET A 183 16.19 6.34 6.96
CA MET A 183 15.46 6.24 8.23
C MET A 183 14.85 7.58 8.65
N SER A 184 15.60 8.68 8.53
CA SER A 184 15.09 10.01 8.87
C SER A 184 13.99 10.45 7.91
N LEU A 185 14.14 10.16 6.62
CA LEU A 185 13.13 10.41 5.60
C LEU A 185 11.83 9.64 5.88
N LYS A 186 11.91 8.32 6.14
CA LYS A 186 10.76 7.48 6.49
C LYS A 186 10.04 7.98 7.76
N ARG A 187 10.80 8.40 8.78
CA ARG A 187 10.25 8.96 10.02
C ARG A 187 9.48 10.26 9.77
N ALA A 188 10.06 11.19 9.01
CA ALA A 188 9.43 12.46 8.66
C ALA A 188 8.14 12.22 7.86
N TYR A 189 8.21 11.34 6.87
CA TYR A 189 7.05 10.89 6.09
C TYR A 189 5.91 10.37 6.97
N LYS A 190 6.15 9.34 7.80
CA LYS A 190 5.11 8.74 8.65
C LYS A 190 4.48 9.78 9.60
N LYS A 191 5.30 10.65 10.19
CA LYS A 191 4.82 11.75 11.05
C LYS A 191 3.90 12.71 10.28
N THR A 192 4.32 13.13 9.09
CA THR A 192 3.55 14.07 8.28
C THR A 192 2.27 13.44 7.75
N LEU A 193 2.33 12.20 7.25
CA LEU A 193 1.17 11.44 6.77
C LEU A 193 0.12 11.29 7.87
N GLN A 194 0.55 10.92 9.07
CA GLN A 194 -0.36 10.77 10.22
C GLN A 194 -1.12 12.07 10.53
N ARG A 195 -0.48 13.24 10.41
CA ARG A 195 -1.10 14.56 10.65
C ARG A 195 -2.17 14.91 9.61
N VAL A 196 -1.96 14.51 8.36
CA VAL A 196 -2.89 14.82 7.25
C VAL A 196 -3.84 13.68 6.92
N HIS A 197 -3.80 12.57 7.67
CA HIS A 197 -4.65 11.41 7.44
C HIS A 197 -6.13 11.78 7.62
N PRO A 198 -7.05 11.30 6.75
CA PRO A 198 -8.49 11.57 6.87
C PRO A 198 -9.07 11.29 8.26
N ASP A 199 -8.70 10.17 8.86
CA ASP A 199 -9.14 9.78 10.22
C ASP A 199 -8.69 10.74 11.33
N LYS A 200 -7.69 11.60 11.09
CA LYS A 200 -7.20 12.60 12.05
C LYS A 200 -7.61 14.03 11.71
N GLY A 201 -8.62 14.19 10.85
CA GLY A 201 -9.14 15.49 10.44
C GLY A 201 -8.39 16.13 9.26
N GLY A 202 -7.46 15.41 8.63
CA GLY A 202 -6.88 15.81 7.35
C GLY A 202 -7.76 15.38 6.17
N ASN A 203 -7.17 15.30 4.96
CA ASN A 203 -7.89 14.82 3.78
C ASN A 203 -7.00 13.99 2.86
N GLY A 204 -7.65 13.16 2.02
CA GLY A 204 -6.96 12.24 1.12
C GLY A 204 -6.02 12.94 0.12
N GLN A 205 -6.35 14.15 -0.34
CA GLN A 205 -5.49 14.90 -1.26
C GLN A 205 -4.18 15.35 -0.60
N GLN A 206 -4.21 15.76 0.67
CA GLN A 206 -3.02 16.11 1.43
C GLN A 206 -2.17 14.88 1.74
N ALA A 207 -2.81 13.79 2.19
CA ALA A 207 -2.13 12.52 2.43
C ALA A 207 -1.41 12.01 1.18
N GLN A 208 -2.06 12.14 0.03
CA GLN A 208 -1.46 11.81 -1.25
C GLN A 208 -0.24 12.66 -1.60
N LYS A 209 -0.30 13.99 -1.43
CA LYS A 209 0.87 14.85 -1.67
C LYS A 209 2.06 14.43 -0.82
N VAL A 210 1.81 14.00 0.42
CA VAL A 210 2.83 13.50 1.34
C VAL A 210 3.43 12.17 0.86
N ILE A 211 2.59 11.24 0.38
CA ILE A 211 3.04 9.97 -0.20
C ILE A 211 3.91 10.22 -1.45
N GLN A 212 3.47 11.11 -2.34
CA GLN A 212 4.22 11.48 -3.55
C GLN A 212 5.56 12.15 -3.23
N ALA A 213 5.59 13.09 -2.28
CA ALA A 213 6.83 13.73 -1.84
C ALA A 213 7.83 12.71 -1.29
N TYR A 214 7.36 11.73 -0.51
CA TYR A 214 8.22 10.67 0.00
C TYR A 214 8.77 9.78 -1.13
N GLN A 215 7.94 9.37 -2.08
CA GLN A 215 8.38 8.59 -3.25
C GLN A 215 9.43 9.35 -4.07
N MET A 216 9.19 10.64 -4.33
CA MET A 216 10.10 11.51 -5.06
C MET A 216 11.47 11.61 -4.39
N LEU A 217 11.51 11.86 -3.08
CA LEU A 217 12.76 11.95 -2.34
C LEU A 217 13.49 10.60 -2.24
N CYS A 218 12.76 9.48 -2.15
CA CYS A 218 13.38 8.16 -2.22
C CYS A 218 14.07 7.93 -3.56
N ALA A 219 13.43 8.31 -4.67
CA ALA A 219 14.01 8.22 -6.01
C ALA A 219 15.24 9.14 -6.14
N TYR A 220 15.13 10.40 -5.73
CA TYR A 220 16.21 11.38 -5.74
C TYR A 220 17.47 10.89 -5.01
N TYR A 221 17.32 10.43 -3.75
CA TYR A 221 18.46 9.95 -2.97
C TYR A 221 19.01 8.61 -3.47
N SER A 222 18.17 7.77 -4.08
CA SER A 222 18.66 6.52 -4.68
C SER A 222 19.55 6.77 -5.91
N LEU A 223 19.21 7.76 -6.74
CA LEU A 223 20.00 8.16 -7.92
C LEU A 223 21.29 8.89 -7.54
N ASN A 224 21.26 9.74 -6.52
CA ASN A 224 22.44 10.50 -6.09
C ASN A 224 23.43 9.68 -5.25
N SER A 225 23.01 8.57 -4.63
CA SER A 225 23.91 7.68 -3.89
C SER A 225 24.73 6.75 -4.81
N ALA A 226 24.45 6.73 -6.11
CA ALA A 226 25.09 5.87 -7.10
C ALA A 226 26.19 6.58 -7.93
N LYS A 227 26.53 7.83 -7.59
CA LYS A 227 27.65 8.61 -8.17
C LYS A 227 28.75 8.79 -7.14
#